data_AF-A0A0B2STB6-F1
#
_entry.id   AF-A0A0B2STB6-F1
#
_cell.length_a   1.000
_cell.length_b   1.000
_cell.length_c   1.000
_cell.angle_alpha   90.00
_cell.angle_beta   90.00
_cell.angle_gamma   90.00
#
_symmetry.space_group_name_H-M   'P 1'
#
loop_
_entity.id
_entity.type
_entity.pdbx_description
1 polymer ?
#
loop_
_entity_poly.entity_id
_entity_poly.type
_entity_poly.pdbx_seq_one_letter_code
_entity_poly.pdbx_strand_id
1 'polypeptide(L)'
;MALREKTVILVTHQVEFLSQVDTILVMEGGKVTQAGNYVNLLTSGTAFEQLVSAHKEAITELEQNNETKLIQKSLKVFISLKTEVRGRFLTRVNLVQLTQEEEKEIGDVGWKTIWDYISFSRCSMMLCWIILGQFAFVVLQAASTFWLVQAIEIPKLSSVTLIGVYSLISFGGTTFAFLRISIGAHLRLKASTAFFLSFTTSIFNAPMLFFDSTPLGRILTRASSDLTILDFDIPFSITFVAFVPIEILMIIGIMVYVTWQVLIVAVPGMVASKYVQGYYQASARELIRVNGTTKAPVMNFAAETSLGLVTRIKQFIQLPEETPAIVEDNWPPFSWPSKGRIDLQALEIRYRPNASLVLKITLFLMIISL
;
A
#
# COMPACT_ATOMS: atom_id res chain seq x y z
N MET A 1 -37.83 -3.64 -13.87
CA MET A 1 -38.73 -2.48 -13.89
C MET A 1 -38.04 -1.13 -13.59
N ALA A 2 -36.90 -1.08 -12.89
CA ALA A 2 -36.28 0.18 -12.45
C ALA A 2 -35.68 1.10 -13.55
N LEU A 3 -35.56 0.61 -14.80
CA LEU A 3 -34.97 1.36 -15.94
C LEU A 3 -35.96 1.56 -17.10
N ARG A 4 -37.25 1.27 -16.91
CA ARG A 4 -38.23 1.21 -18.01
C ARG A 4 -38.48 2.56 -18.71
N GLU A 5 -38.25 3.68 -18.02
CA GLU A 5 -38.46 5.04 -18.55
C GLU A 5 -37.14 5.82 -18.76
N LYS A 6 -35.98 5.17 -18.66
CA LYS A 6 -34.67 5.80 -18.85
C LYS A 6 -34.02 5.29 -20.13
N THR A 7 -33.33 6.16 -20.86
CA THR A 7 -32.53 5.75 -22.02
C THR A 7 -31.33 4.93 -21.54
N VAL A 8 -31.28 3.65 -21.94
CA VAL A 8 -30.20 2.72 -21.60
C VAL A 8 -29.49 2.31 -22.88
N ILE A 9 -28.16 2.47 -22.92
CA ILE A 9 -27.31 1.97 -24.02
C ILE A 9 -26.50 0.80 -23.47
N LEU A 10 -26.68 -0.38 -24.05
CA LEU A 10 -25.95 -1.59 -23.69
C LEU A 10 -24.99 -1.95 -24.81
N VAL A 11 -23.69 -2.03 -24.50
CA VAL A 11 -22.67 -2.55 -25.41
C VAL A 11 -22.38 -3.99 -24.99
N THR A 12 -22.68 -4.96 -25.85
CA THR A 12 -22.49 -6.38 -25.57
C THR A 12 -22.01 -7.13 -26.79
N HIS A 13 -21.15 -8.12 -26.56
CA HIS A 13 -20.77 -9.13 -27.56
C HIS A 13 -21.72 -10.35 -27.55
N GLN A 14 -22.63 -10.43 -26.57
CA GLN A 14 -23.57 -11.55 -26.43
C GLN A 14 -24.81 -11.29 -27.28
N VAL A 15 -24.93 -12.05 -28.37
CA VAL A 15 -25.93 -11.85 -29.42
C VAL A 15 -27.34 -12.32 -28.99
N GLU A 16 -27.43 -13.19 -27.98
CA GLU A 16 -28.65 -13.81 -27.46
C GLU A 16 -29.71 -12.78 -27.00
N PHE A 17 -29.25 -11.70 -26.37
CA PHE A 17 -30.13 -10.69 -25.78
C PHE A 17 -30.60 -9.63 -26.77
N LEU A 18 -30.02 -9.58 -27.97
CA LEU A 18 -30.32 -8.55 -28.97
C LEU A 18 -31.75 -8.65 -29.51
N SER A 19 -32.37 -9.83 -29.41
CA SER A 19 -33.78 -10.05 -29.79
C SER A 19 -34.80 -9.29 -28.93
N GLN A 20 -34.41 -8.85 -27.72
CA GLN A 20 -35.29 -8.16 -26.77
C GLN A 20 -35.05 -6.64 -26.71
N VAL A 21 -34.21 -6.10 -27.59
CA VAL A 21 -33.80 -4.68 -27.60
C VAL A 21 -34.59 -3.92 -28.67
N ASP A 22 -35.00 -2.69 -28.36
CA ASP A 22 -35.83 -1.87 -29.25
C ASP A 22 -35.11 -1.41 -30.53
N THR A 23 -33.80 -1.13 -30.43
CA THR A 23 -32.98 -0.70 -31.57
C THR A 23 -31.54 -1.17 -31.38
N ILE A 24 -31.02 -1.88 -32.36
CA ILE A 24 -29.66 -2.40 -32.39
C ILE A 24 -28.84 -1.51 -33.32
N LEU A 25 -27.67 -1.09 -32.83
CA LEU A 25 -26.68 -0.34 -33.58
C LEU A 25 -25.45 -1.22 -33.76
N VAL A 26 -25.23 -1.71 -34.98
CA VAL A 26 -24.07 -2.54 -35.31
C VAL A 26 -22.94 -1.61 -35.72
N MET A 27 -21.83 -1.69 -35.00
CA MET A 27 -20.62 -0.94 -35.31
C MET A 27 -19.56 -1.86 -35.88
N GLU A 28 -19.06 -1.52 -37.06
CA GLU A 28 -17.96 -2.21 -37.72
C GLU A 28 -16.95 -1.16 -38.16
N GLY A 29 -15.67 -1.36 -37.81
CA GLY A 29 -14.61 -0.40 -38.15
C GLY A 29 -14.78 1.00 -37.53
N GLY A 30 -15.52 1.12 -36.42
CA GLY A 30 -15.75 2.40 -35.73
C GLY A 30 -16.81 3.29 -36.39
N LYS A 31 -17.58 2.76 -37.35
CA LYS A 31 -18.78 3.41 -37.91
C LYS A 31 -20.00 2.53 -37.64
N VAL A 32 -21.15 3.15 -37.39
CA VAL A 32 -22.43 2.44 -37.29
C VAL A 32 -22.81 2.00 -38.71
N THR A 33 -22.71 0.70 -39.00
CA THR A 33 -23.01 0.13 -40.31
C THR A 33 -24.49 -0.13 -40.49
N GLN A 34 -25.17 -0.52 -39.41
CA GLN A 34 -26.59 -0.86 -39.45
C GLN A 34 -27.28 -0.39 -38.16
N ALA A 35 -28.50 0.11 -38.32
CA ALA A 35 -29.36 0.56 -37.24
C ALA A 35 -30.78 0.07 -37.51
N GLY A 36 -31.36 -0.68 -36.57
CA GLY A 36 -32.72 -1.19 -36.76
C GLY A 36 -33.16 -2.18 -35.71
N ASN A 37 -34.39 -2.67 -35.87
CA ASN A 37 -34.93 -3.74 -35.04
C ASN A 37 -34.33 -5.09 -35.48
N TYR A 38 -34.25 -6.07 -34.58
CA TYR A 38 -33.62 -7.38 -34.79
C TYR A 38 -34.05 -8.05 -36.10
N VAL A 39 -35.35 -8.03 -36.41
CA VAL A 39 -35.93 -8.64 -37.62
C VAL A 39 -35.47 -7.93 -38.90
N ASN A 40 -35.37 -6.60 -38.88
CA ASN A 40 -34.98 -5.82 -40.06
C ASN A 40 -33.50 -6.00 -40.39
N LEU A 41 -32.66 -6.22 -39.38
CA LEU A 41 -31.22 -6.41 -39.53
C LEU A 41 -30.84 -7.83 -39.97
N LEU A 42 -31.75 -8.80 -39.85
CA LEU A 42 -31.56 -10.20 -40.23
C LEU A 42 -31.82 -10.48 -41.73
N THR A 43 -31.76 -9.44 -42.57
CA THR A 43 -31.98 -9.55 -44.02
C THR A 43 -30.70 -10.00 -44.72
N SER A 44 -30.82 -10.91 -45.69
CA SER A 44 -29.70 -11.63 -46.33
C SER A 44 -28.58 -10.72 -46.83
N GLY A 45 -27.35 -10.95 -46.36
CA GLY A 45 -26.11 -10.29 -46.81
C GLY A 45 -25.61 -9.18 -45.88
N THR A 46 -26.17 -9.03 -44.69
CA THR A 46 -25.76 -8.01 -43.72
C THR A 46 -24.67 -8.52 -42.76
N ALA A 47 -23.77 -7.62 -42.32
CA ALA A 47 -22.75 -7.94 -41.32
C ALA A 47 -23.36 -8.46 -39.99
N PHE A 48 -24.58 -8.01 -39.66
CA PHE A 48 -25.32 -8.51 -38.51
C PHE A 48 -25.76 -9.97 -38.66
N GLU A 49 -26.29 -10.35 -39.83
CA GLU A 49 -26.68 -11.74 -40.12
C GLU A 49 -25.48 -12.68 -39.99
N GLN A 50 -24.32 -12.31 -40.53
CA GLN A 50 -23.09 -13.10 -40.42
C GLN A 50 -22.63 -13.29 -38.97
N LEU A 51 -22.81 -12.27 -38.12
CA LEU A 51 -22.47 -12.33 -36.70
C LEU A 51 -23.44 -13.24 -35.93
N VAL A 52 -24.73 -13.15 -36.25
CA VAL A 52 -25.78 -14.01 -35.67
C VAL A 52 -25.65 -15.46 -36.19
N SER A 53 -25.31 -15.67 -37.45
CA SER A 53 -25.13 -16.99 -38.06
C SER A 53 -23.89 -17.68 -37.54
N ALA A 54 -22.76 -16.99 -37.45
CA ALA A 54 -21.52 -17.53 -36.86
C ALA A 54 -21.73 -17.91 -35.39
N HIS A 55 -22.50 -17.11 -34.64
CA HIS A 55 -22.86 -17.44 -33.26
C HIS A 55 -23.82 -18.65 -33.20
N LYS A 56 -24.81 -18.73 -34.09
CA LYS A 56 -25.74 -19.86 -34.16
C LYS A 56 -25.03 -21.15 -34.58
N GLU A 57 -24.09 -21.08 -35.51
CA GLU A 57 -23.21 -22.18 -35.94
C GLU A 57 -22.31 -22.64 -34.78
N ALA A 58 -21.67 -21.72 -34.05
CA ALA A 58 -20.89 -22.08 -32.87
C ALA A 58 -21.73 -22.76 -31.78
N ILE A 59 -22.99 -22.31 -31.59
CA ILE A 59 -23.94 -22.98 -30.68
C ILE A 59 -24.37 -24.35 -31.23
N THR A 60 -24.56 -24.50 -32.53
CA THR A 60 -24.95 -25.79 -33.13
C THR A 60 -23.80 -26.80 -33.17
N GLU A 61 -22.55 -26.37 -33.36
CA GLU A 61 -21.36 -27.21 -33.19
C GLU A 61 -21.20 -27.67 -31.73
N LEU A 62 -21.51 -26.79 -30.76
CA LEU A 62 -21.59 -27.15 -29.35
C LEU A 62 -22.72 -28.16 -29.08
N GLU A 63 -23.84 -28.12 -29.81
CA GLU A 63 -24.95 -29.09 -29.68
C GLU A 63 -24.72 -30.42 -30.42
N GLN A 64 -23.95 -30.42 -31.52
CA GLN A 64 -23.64 -31.61 -32.32
C GLN A 64 -22.54 -32.49 -31.74
N ASN A 65 -21.66 -31.94 -30.89
CA ASN A 65 -20.78 -32.75 -30.06
C ASN A 65 -21.63 -33.53 -29.04
N ASN A 66 -21.79 -34.84 -29.26
CA ASN A 66 -22.53 -35.75 -28.37
C ASN A 66 -21.98 -35.77 -26.92
N GLU A 67 -20.79 -35.22 -26.67
CA GLU A 67 -20.27 -34.98 -25.32
C GLU A 67 -21.05 -33.91 -24.55
N THR A 68 -21.68 -32.96 -25.24
CA THR A 68 -22.44 -31.87 -24.61
C THR A 68 -23.78 -32.35 -24.08
N LYS A 69 -24.36 -33.45 -24.59
CA LYS A 69 -25.52 -34.09 -23.92
C LYS A 69 -25.15 -34.70 -22.58
N LEU A 70 -23.93 -35.24 -22.44
CA LEU A 70 -23.40 -35.76 -21.17
C LEU A 70 -23.05 -34.61 -20.21
N ILE A 71 -22.43 -33.55 -20.72
CA ILE A 71 -22.12 -32.35 -19.95
C ILE A 71 -23.39 -31.60 -19.56
N GLN A 72 -24.40 -31.47 -20.41
CA GLN A 72 -25.65 -30.76 -20.09
C GLN A 72 -26.56 -31.57 -19.18
N LYS A 73 -26.48 -32.91 -19.21
CA LYS A 73 -27.11 -33.80 -18.22
C LYS A 73 -26.39 -33.74 -16.87
N SER A 74 -25.05 -33.69 -16.85
CA SER A 74 -24.28 -33.48 -15.61
C SER A 74 -24.43 -32.05 -15.07
N LEU A 75 -24.52 -31.03 -15.94
CA LEU A 75 -24.78 -29.63 -15.59
C LEU A 75 -26.21 -29.46 -15.05
N LYS A 76 -27.23 -30.13 -15.63
CA LYS A 76 -28.59 -30.14 -15.06
C LYS A 76 -28.62 -30.80 -13.68
N VAL A 77 -27.90 -31.89 -13.48
CA VAL A 77 -27.74 -32.53 -12.16
C VAL A 77 -27.00 -31.61 -11.20
N PHE A 78 -25.94 -30.93 -11.65
CA PHE A 78 -25.17 -29.98 -10.84
C PHE A 78 -25.95 -28.70 -10.52
N ILE A 79 -26.80 -28.21 -11.44
CA ILE A 79 -27.71 -27.07 -11.26
C ILE A 79 -28.87 -27.47 -10.35
N SER A 80 -29.39 -28.69 -10.42
CA SER A 80 -30.40 -29.21 -9.49
C SER A 80 -29.84 -29.31 -8.07
N LEU A 81 -28.62 -29.85 -7.91
CA LEU A 81 -27.89 -29.87 -6.64
C LEU A 81 -27.57 -28.45 -6.13
N LYS A 82 -27.17 -27.54 -7.02
CA LYS A 82 -26.85 -26.15 -6.66
C LYS A 82 -28.10 -25.37 -6.27
N THR A 83 -29.27 -25.66 -6.83
CA THR A 83 -30.56 -25.04 -6.48
C THR A 83 -31.07 -25.53 -5.13
N GLU A 84 -30.90 -26.82 -4.83
CA GLU A 84 -31.27 -27.41 -3.53
C GLU A 84 -30.33 -26.96 -2.39
N VAL A 85 -29.05 -26.71 -2.70
CA VAL A 85 -28.09 -26.10 -1.77
C VAL A 85 -28.30 -24.58 -1.65
N ARG A 86 -28.72 -23.88 -2.72
CA ARG A 86 -28.98 -22.42 -2.69
C ARG A 86 -30.15 -22.06 -1.78
N GLY A 87 -31.17 -22.90 -1.71
CA GLY A 87 -32.33 -22.72 -0.83
C GLY A 87 -31.98 -22.77 0.66
N ARG A 88 -30.94 -23.50 1.07
CA ARG A 88 -30.44 -23.54 2.45
C ARG A 88 -29.30 -22.55 2.74
N PHE A 89 -28.63 -22.04 1.72
CA PHE A 89 -27.49 -21.13 1.87
C PHE A 89 -27.89 -19.64 1.94
N LEU A 90 -29.08 -19.28 1.44
CA LEU A 90 -29.58 -17.90 1.43
C LEU A 90 -29.87 -17.32 2.82
N THR A 91 -29.87 -18.11 3.89
CA THR A 91 -30.00 -17.60 5.27
C THR A 91 -28.64 -17.28 5.91
N ARG A 92 -27.50 -17.52 5.24
CA ARG A 92 -26.16 -17.39 5.87
C ARG A 92 -25.06 -16.78 5.01
N VAL A 93 -25.40 -16.07 3.93
CA VAL A 93 -24.41 -15.31 3.16
C VAL A 93 -24.58 -13.82 3.46
N ASN A 94 -23.93 -13.38 4.55
CA ASN A 94 -23.28 -12.07 4.48
C ASN A 94 -22.44 -12.07 3.21
N LEU A 95 -22.57 -11.03 2.38
CA LEU A 95 -21.72 -10.78 1.20
C LEU A 95 -20.31 -11.28 1.53
N VAL A 96 -19.81 -12.30 0.81
CA VAL A 96 -18.49 -12.88 1.06
C VAL A 96 -17.47 -11.79 0.78
N GLN A 97 -17.14 -11.02 1.81
CA GLN A 97 -16.08 -10.03 1.79
C GLN A 97 -14.79 -10.83 1.70
N LEU A 98 -14.23 -10.90 0.48
CA LEU A 98 -12.99 -11.62 0.17
C LEU A 98 -11.82 -11.12 1.02
N THR A 99 -11.90 -9.87 1.49
CA THR A 99 -10.98 -9.25 2.42
C THR A 99 -11.34 -9.60 3.86
N GLN A 100 -10.54 -10.47 4.47
CA GLN A 100 -10.64 -10.77 5.89
C GLN A 100 -10.35 -9.50 6.70
N GLU A 101 -11.29 -9.11 7.57
CA GLU A 101 -11.05 -8.09 8.60
C GLU A 101 -10.04 -8.62 9.61
N GLU A 102 -9.08 -7.79 9.97
CA GLU A 102 -7.92 -8.20 10.76
C GLU A 102 -8.35 -8.56 12.19
N GLU A 103 -8.08 -9.80 12.61
CA GLU A 103 -8.32 -10.22 14.00
C GLU A 103 -7.46 -9.39 14.93
N LYS A 104 -8.15 -8.66 15.79
CA LYS A 104 -7.56 -7.74 16.75
C LYS A 104 -7.34 -8.51 18.04
N GLU A 105 -6.09 -8.78 18.40
CA GLU A 105 -5.80 -9.19 19.77
C GLU A 105 -6.13 -8.02 20.70
N ILE A 106 -7.20 -8.17 21.48
CA ILE A 106 -7.64 -7.18 22.48
C ILE A 106 -6.97 -7.58 23.79
N GLY A 107 -5.87 -6.93 24.13
CA GLY A 107 -5.17 -7.21 25.38
C GLY A 107 -3.91 -6.36 25.59
N ASP A 108 -3.45 -6.32 26.84
CA ASP A 108 -2.10 -5.84 27.14
C ASP A 108 -1.10 -6.89 26.66
N VAL A 109 -0.29 -6.53 25.66
CA VAL A 109 0.65 -7.45 25.01
C VAL A 109 1.79 -7.85 25.97
N GLY A 110 1.95 -7.10 27.08
CA GLY A 110 2.79 -7.46 28.21
C GLY A 110 4.29 -7.55 27.89
N TRP A 111 5.07 -8.03 28.86
CA TRP A 111 6.53 -8.20 28.73
C TRP A 111 6.93 -9.34 27.78
N LYS A 112 5.98 -10.22 27.44
CA LYS A 112 6.22 -11.39 26.60
C LYS A 112 6.65 -10.98 25.19
N THR A 113 5.96 -10.02 24.58
CA THR A 113 6.27 -9.55 23.22
C THR A 113 7.66 -8.91 23.11
N ILE A 114 8.09 -8.19 24.16
CA ILE A 114 9.44 -7.62 24.22
C ILE A 114 10.47 -8.75 24.28
N TRP A 115 10.20 -9.78 25.07
CA TRP A 115 11.07 -10.96 25.14
C TRP A 115 11.08 -11.77 23.85
N ASP A 116 9.95 -11.89 23.16
CA ASP A 116 9.86 -12.53 21.85
C ASP A 116 10.69 -11.76 20.81
N TYR A 117 10.65 -10.42 20.82
CA TYR A 117 11.51 -9.57 19.99
C TYR A 117 13.01 -9.78 20.25
N ILE A 118 13.41 -9.85 21.53
CA ILE A 118 14.81 -10.03 21.94
C ILE A 118 15.31 -11.45 21.62
N SER A 119 14.45 -12.46 21.82
CA SER A 119 14.80 -13.86 21.59
C SER A 119 14.88 -14.18 20.10
N PHE A 120 13.98 -13.63 19.28
CA PHE A 120 13.98 -13.77 17.82
C PHE A 120 15.30 -13.29 17.19
N SER A 121 15.82 -12.15 17.65
CA SER A 121 17.11 -11.60 17.17
C SER A 121 18.36 -12.30 17.75
N ARG A 122 18.19 -13.27 18.68
CA ARG A 122 19.28 -13.93 19.45
C ARG A 122 20.23 -12.93 20.08
N CYS A 123 19.69 -11.87 20.65
CA CYS A 123 20.45 -10.72 21.11
C CYS A 123 20.42 -10.49 22.63
N SER A 124 19.92 -11.47 23.39
CA SER A 124 19.81 -11.39 24.86
C SER A 124 21.13 -11.01 25.53
N MET A 125 22.26 -11.58 25.06
CA MET A 125 23.58 -11.28 25.64
C MET A 125 23.99 -9.82 25.40
N MET A 126 23.71 -9.26 24.22
CA MET A 126 24.02 -7.86 23.88
C MET A 126 23.21 -6.89 24.73
N LEU A 127 21.95 -7.22 25.01
CA LEU A 127 21.10 -6.43 25.90
C LEU A 127 21.63 -6.42 27.34
N CYS A 128 22.13 -7.55 27.83
CA CYS A 128 22.78 -7.61 29.14
C CYS A 128 24.02 -6.70 29.21
N TRP A 129 24.86 -6.69 28.17
CA TRP A 129 26.01 -5.78 28.07
C TRP A 129 25.60 -4.30 28.01
N ILE A 130 24.48 -3.98 27.38
CA ILE A 130 23.94 -2.61 27.34
C ILE A 130 23.48 -2.16 28.73
N ILE A 131 22.77 -3.02 29.47
CA ILE A 131 22.33 -2.74 30.83
C ILE A 131 23.53 -2.60 31.77
N LEU A 132 24.51 -3.51 31.68
CA LEU A 132 25.73 -3.44 32.47
C LEU A 132 26.53 -2.17 32.17
N GLY A 133 26.66 -1.81 30.89
CA GLY A 133 27.31 -0.56 30.46
C GLY A 133 26.58 0.68 30.97
N GLN A 134 25.25 0.67 31.02
CA GLN A 134 24.46 1.75 31.61
C GLN A 134 24.72 1.86 33.11
N PHE A 135 24.68 0.75 33.84
CA PHE A 135 24.94 0.74 35.27
C PHE A 135 26.35 1.28 35.58
N ALA A 136 27.37 0.80 34.86
CA ALA A 136 28.74 1.28 35.00
C ALA A 136 28.86 2.78 34.72
N PHE A 137 28.23 3.27 33.64
CA PHE A 137 28.23 4.70 33.30
C PHE A 137 27.66 5.55 34.44
N VAL A 138 26.49 5.18 34.98
CA VAL A 138 25.83 5.95 36.05
C VAL A 138 26.64 5.90 37.34
N VAL A 139 27.25 4.76 37.68
CA VAL A 139 28.15 4.64 38.85
C VAL A 139 29.39 5.52 38.69
N LEU A 140 30.04 5.53 37.53
CA LEU A 140 31.21 6.38 37.30
C LEU A 140 30.83 7.87 37.30
N GLN A 141 29.67 8.23 36.77
CA GLN A 141 29.16 9.60 36.82
C GLN A 141 28.88 10.04 38.27
N ALA A 142 28.26 9.16 39.08
CA ALA A 142 28.05 9.40 40.51
C ALA A 142 29.39 9.51 41.27
N ALA A 143 30.35 8.63 40.99
CA ALA A 143 31.67 8.68 41.61
C ALA A 143 32.43 9.98 41.25
N SER A 144 32.33 10.44 40.00
CA SER A 144 32.94 11.69 39.54
C SER A 144 32.38 12.91 40.28
N THR A 145 31.05 12.99 40.41
CA THR A 145 30.38 14.07 41.14
C THR A 145 30.63 13.99 42.64
N PHE A 146 30.64 12.80 43.23
CA PHE A 146 30.97 12.59 44.64
C PHE A 146 32.41 13.00 44.97
N TRP A 147 33.37 12.63 44.12
CA TRP A 147 34.77 13.04 44.25
C TRP A 147 34.91 14.55 44.24
N LEU A 148 34.22 15.24 43.32
CA LEU A 148 34.26 16.70 43.21
C LEU A 148 33.82 17.37 44.53
N VAL A 149 32.72 16.89 45.13
CA VAL A 149 32.21 17.43 46.41
C VAL A 149 33.23 17.26 47.53
N GLN A 150 33.78 16.05 47.70
CA GLN A 150 34.75 15.75 48.75
C GLN A 150 36.06 16.53 48.58
N ALA A 151 36.52 16.70 47.34
CA ALA A 151 37.80 17.34 47.07
C ALA A 151 37.76 18.88 47.20
N ILE A 152 36.58 19.52 47.17
CA ILE A 152 36.41 20.95 47.44
C ILE A 152 36.61 21.27 48.94
N GLU A 153 36.27 20.34 49.84
CA GLU A 153 36.37 20.54 51.29
C GLU A 153 37.82 20.49 51.81
N ILE A 154 38.77 19.97 51.02
CA ILE A 154 40.17 19.80 51.45
C ILE A 154 40.99 21.06 51.08
N PRO A 155 41.41 21.90 52.05
CA PRO A 155 41.98 23.22 51.81
C PRO A 155 43.41 23.23 51.21
N LYS A 156 44.03 22.06 50.97
CA LYS A 156 45.42 21.92 50.46
C LYS A 156 45.55 21.25 49.09
N LEU A 157 44.44 20.95 48.40
CA LEU A 157 44.52 20.29 47.09
C LEU A 157 44.87 21.29 45.98
N SER A 158 45.81 20.89 45.11
CA SER A 158 46.10 21.63 43.87
C SER A 158 44.92 21.51 42.91
N SER A 159 44.52 22.63 42.30
CA SER A 159 43.44 22.66 41.29
C SER A 159 43.69 21.72 40.12
N VAL A 160 44.96 21.45 39.80
CA VAL A 160 45.36 20.51 38.73
C VAL A 160 45.02 19.06 39.12
N THR A 161 45.26 18.67 40.37
CA THR A 161 44.93 17.32 40.86
C THR A 161 43.42 17.11 40.95
N LEU A 162 42.68 18.13 41.39
CA LEU A 162 41.21 18.12 41.45
C LEU A 162 40.61 17.85 40.06
N ILE A 163 40.98 18.67 39.08
CA ILE A 163 40.47 18.57 37.70
C ILE A 163 40.97 17.30 37.03
N GLY A 164 42.21 16.87 37.29
CA GLY A 164 42.81 15.67 36.72
C GLY A 164 42.05 14.40 37.09
N VAL A 165 41.75 14.19 38.37
CA VAL A 165 41.02 12.99 38.83
C VAL A 165 39.57 13.01 38.35
N TYR A 166 38.89 14.16 38.43
CA TYR A 166 37.53 14.32 37.89
C TYR A 166 37.46 14.00 36.39
N SER A 167 38.42 14.50 35.61
CA SER A 167 38.48 14.28 34.16
C SER A 167 38.75 12.82 33.83
N LEU A 168 39.61 12.14 34.59
CA LEU A 168 39.93 10.72 34.40
C LEU A 168 38.69 9.83 34.61
N ILE A 169 37.94 10.04 35.71
CA ILE A 169 36.73 9.28 36.00
C ILE A 169 35.65 9.56 34.95
N SER A 170 35.46 10.83 34.56
CA SER A 170 34.48 11.23 33.55
C SER A 170 34.81 10.69 32.16
N PHE A 171 36.10 10.63 31.80
CA PHE A 171 36.58 10.01 30.57
C PHE A 171 36.27 8.52 30.55
N GLY A 172 36.55 7.82 31.67
CA GLY A 172 36.17 6.40 31.84
C GLY A 172 34.67 6.17 31.66
N GLY A 173 33.83 7.01 32.27
CA GLY A 173 32.38 6.94 32.09
C GLY A 173 31.96 7.14 30.62
N THR A 174 32.55 8.14 29.95
CA THR A 174 32.29 8.41 28.53
C THR A 174 32.68 7.23 27.64
N THR A 175 33.77 6.52 27.95
CA THR A 175 34.16 5.29 27.23
C THR A 175 33.08 4.20 27.35
N PHE A 176 32.53 3.97 28.56
CA PHE A 176 31.43 3.02 28.74
C PHE A 176 30.15 3.46 28.02
N ALA A 177 29.85 4.76 28.02
CA ALA A 177 28.72 5.30 27.28
C ALA A 177 28.88 5.07 25.76
N PHE A 178 30.07 5.29 25.22
CA PHE A 178 30.40 5.03 23.82
C PHE A 178 30.25 3.54 23.48
N LEU A 179 30.86 2.65 24.27
CA LEU A 179 30.77 1.20 24.08
C LEU A 179 29.30 0.72 24.08
N ARG A 180 28.50 1.21 25.03
CA ARG A 180 27.05 0.93 25.12
C ARG A 180 26.32 1.37 23.86
N ILE A 181 26.59 2.58 23.35
CA ILE A 181 25.96 3.10 22.13
C ILE A 181 26.35 2.25 20.92
N SER A 182 27.60 1.85 20.79
CA SER A 182 28.07 0.99 19.69
C SER A 182 27.43 -0.40 19.73
N ILE A 183 27.38 -1.05 20.90
CA ILE A 183 26.70 -2.35 21.07
C ILE A 183 25.20 -2.20 20.79
N GLY A 184 24.56 -1.12 21.26
CA GLY A 184 23.16 -0.81 20.98
C GLY A 184 22.88 -0.58 19.49
N ALA A 185 23.78 0.08 18.77
CA ALA A 185 23.66 0.25 17.32
C ALA A 185 23.78 -1.09 16.58
N HIS A 186 24.73 -1.93 16.97
CA HIS A 186 24.88 -3.26 16.37
C HIS A 186 23.65 -4.16 16.64
N LEU A 187 23.12 -4.11 17.86
CA LEU A 187 21.87 -4.78 18.24
C LEU A 187 20.71 -4.36 17.33
N ARG A 188 20.52 -3.04 17.13
CA ARG A 188 19.46 -2.48 16.29
C ARG A 188 19.54 -2.99 14.86
N LEU A 189 20.72 -2.90 14.25
CA LEU A 189 20.92 -3.31 12.86
C LEU A 189 20.70 -4.82 12.67
N LYS A 190 21.18 -5.64 13.61
CA LYS A 190 21.00 -7.09 13.57
C LYS A 190 19.52 -7.48 13.71
N ALA A 191 18.80 -6.83 14.62
CA ALA A 191 17.37 -7.07 14.80
C ALA A 191 16.58 -6.67 13.53
N SER A 192 16.79 -5.45 13.02
CA SER A 192 16.15 -4.96 11.80
C SER A 192 16.37 -5.90 10.60
N THR A 193 17.62 -6.32 10.37
CA THR A 193 17.96 -7.23 9.25
C THR A 193 17.27 -8.59 9.40
N ALA A 194 17.22 -9.14 10.62
CA ALA A 194 16.56 -10.42 10.88
C ALA A 194 15.05 -10.35 10.63
N PHE A 195 14.38 -9.30 11.13
CA PHE A 195 12.94 -9.10 10.90
C PHE A 195 12.63 -8.86 9.43
N PHE A 196 13.39 -8.00 8.75
CA PHE A 196 13.18 -7.70 7.34
C PHE A 196 13.35 -8.93 6.43
N LEU A 197 14.42 -9.71 6.62
CA LEU A 197 14.64 -10.92 5.83
C LEU A 197 13.57 -11.98 6.09
N SER A 198 13.20 -12.17 7.36
CA SER A 198 12.14 -13.13 7.72
C SER A 198 10.78 -12.73 7.15
N PHE A 199 10.42 -11.45 7.23
CA PHE A 199 9.19 -10.91 6.67
C PHE A 199 9.15 -11.09 5.14
N THR A 200 10.21 -10.68 4.46
CA THR A 200 10.30 -10.73 3.00
C THR A 200 10.27 -12.17 2.49
N THR A 201 11.02 -13.08 3.13
CA THR A 201 11.04 -14.51 2.77
C THR A 201 9.66 -15.16 3.00
N SER A 202 8.97 -14.80 4.07
CA SER A 202 7.63 -15.32 4.37
C SER A 202 6.58 -14.86 3.37
N ILE A 203 6.65 -13.59 2.94
CA ILE A 203 5.73 -13.06 1.92
C ILE A 203 5.96 -13.73 0.57
N PHE A 204 7.21 -13.87 0.12
CA PHE A 204 7.48 -14.51 -1.16
C PHE A 204 7.12 -16.01 -1.19
N ASN A 205 7.15 -16.67 -0.04
CA ASN A 205 6.72 -18.07 0.09
C ASN A 205 5.21 -18.23 0.33
N ALA A 206 4.45 -17.13 0.44
CA ALA A 206 3.02 -17.20 0.66
C ALA A 206 2.26 -17.67 -0.59
N PRO A 207 1.21 -18.51 -0.46
CA PRO A 207 0.40 -18.95 -1.59
C PRO A 207 -0.38 -17.78 -2.20
N MET A 208 -0.76 -17.88 -3.48
CA MET A 208 -1.52 -16.83 -4.19
C MET A 208 -2.82 -16.44 -3.45
N LEU A 209 -3.46 -17.40 -2.77
CA LEU A 209 -4.64 -17.18 -1.95
C LEU A 209 -4.46 -16.05 -0.91
N PHE A 210 -3.25 -15.91 -0.34
CA PHE A 210 -2.95 -14.85 0.62
C PHE A 210 -3.04 -13.45 0.00
N PHE A 211 -2.62 -13.31 -1.26
CA PHE A 211 -2.65 -12.05 -2.00
C PHE A 211 -4.06 -11.70 -2.50
N ASP A 212 -4.89 -12.72 -2.77
CA ASP A 212 -6.30 -12.51 -3.13
C ASP A 212 -7.16 -12.11 -1.93
N SER A 213 -6.83 -12.60 -0.72
CA SER A 213 -7.58 -12.30 0.51
C SER A 213 -7.07 -11.06 1.28
N THR A 214 -5.86 -10.59 0.98
CA THR A 214 -5.21 -9.49 1.71
C THR A 214 -5.03 -8.29 0.79
N PRO A 215 -5.62 -7.11 1.11
CA PRO A 215 -5.47 -5.96 0.24
C PRO A 215 -4.01 -5.52 0.20
N LEU A 216 -3.56 -5.14 -1.00
CA LEU A 216 -2.16 -4.75 -1.26
C LEU A 216 -1.68 -3.61 -0.35
N GLY A 217 -2.56 -2.67 0.00
CA GLY A 217 -2.21 -1.58 0.91
C GLY A 217 -1.92 -2.04 2.34
N ARG A 218 -2.49 -3.14 2.83
CA ARG A 218 -2.17 -3.71 4.16
C ARG A 218 -0.75 -4.29 4.18
N ILE A 219 -0.36 -4.98 3.11
CA ILE A 219 1.00 -5.50 2.96
C ILE A 219 2.00 -4.33 2.90
N LEU A 220 1.67 -3.28 2.14
CA LEU A 220 2.50 -2.08 2.01
C LEU A 220 2.65 -1.32 3.33
N THR A 221 1.57 -1.15 4.10
CA THR A 221 1.65 -0.49 5.41
C THR A 221 2.50 -1.28 6.39
N ARG A 222 2.41 -2.62 6.39
CA ARG A 222 3.25 -3.49 7.23
C ARG A 222 4.72 -3.41 6.83
N ALA A 223 5.01 -3.48 5.53
CA ALA A 223 6.37 -3.41 5.00
C ALA A 223 7.04 -2.03 5.20
N SER A 224 6.25 -0.95 5.26
CA SER A 224 6.75 0.42 5.38
C SER A 224 6.61 0.97 6.80
N SER A 225 5.38 1.21 7.25
CA SER A 225 5.10 1.88 8.54
C SER A 225 5.52 1.03 9.72
N ASP A 226 5.07 -0.22 9.75
CA ASP A 226 5.26 -1.06 10.93
C ASP A 226 6.72 -1.51 11.05
N LEU A 227 7.38 -1.76 9.91
CA LEU A 227 8.81 -2.02 9.89
C LEU A 227 9.63 -0.80 10.36
N THR A 228 9.23 0.42 9.99
CA THR A 228 9.91 1.64 10.48
C THR A 228 9.79 1.77 12.00
N ILE A 229 8.61 1.49 12.56
CA ILE A 229 8.39 1.49 14.03
C ILE A 229 9.26 0.41 14.69
N LEU A 230 9.33 -0.77 14.09
CA LEU A 230 10.16 -1.88 14.57
C LEU A 230 11.66 -1.54 14.53
N ASP A 231 12.11 -0.80 13.52
CA ASP A 231 13.51 -0.45 13.30
C ASP A 231 13.99 0.68 14.22
N PHE A 232 13.16 1.73 14.42
CA PHE A 232 13.56 2.93 15.15
C PHE A 232 12.93 3.03 16.55
N ASP A 233 11.62 2.86 16.65
CA ASP A 233 10.88 3.18 17.87
C ASP A 233 11.00 2.08 18.93
N ILE A 234 10.90 0.80 18.55
CA ILE A 234 10.99 -0.33 19.50
C ILE A 234 12.36 -0.35 20.20
N PRO A 235 13.51 -0.29 19.49
CA PRO A 235 14.80 -0.36 20.17
C PRO A 235 15.07 0.85 21.05
N PHE A 236 14.65 2.06 20.62
CA PHE A 236 14.75 3.26 21.44
C PHE A 236 13.92 3.10 22.72
N SER A 237 12.67 2.65 22.59
CA SER A 237 11.76 2.44 23.73
C SER A 237 12.28 1.42 24.73
N ILE A 238 12.80 0.28 24.27
CA ILE A 238 13.39 -0.75 25.15
C ILE A 238 14.56 -0.17 25.95
N THR A 239 15.45 0.59 25.30
CA THR A 239 16.58 1.22 26.00
C THR A 239 16.13 2.27 27.01
N PHE A 240 15.13 3.09 26.67
CA PHE A 240 14.59 4.11 27.56
C PHE A 240 13.94 3.50 28.82
N VAL A 241 13.12 2.46 28.63
CA VAL A 241 12.48 1.72 29.73
C VAL A 241 13.51 1.06 30.64
N ALA A 242 14.65 0.61 30.11
CA ALA A 242 15.72 0.02 30.92
C ALA A 242 16.56 1.08 31.66
N PHE A 243 16.83 2.25 31.06
CA PHE A 243 17.79 3.21 31.60
C PHE A 243 17.20 4.14 32.67
N VAL A 244 15.98 4.63 32.46
CA VAL A 244 15.34 5.60 33.37
C VAL A 244 15.19 5.05 34.79
N PRO A 245 14.75 3.80 35.02
CA PRO A 245 14.66 3.26 36.38
C PRO A 245 16.03 3.14 37.07
N ILE A 246 17.08 2.78 36.32
CA ILE A 246 18.45 2.70 36.86
C ILE A 246 18.91 4.09 37.33
N GLU A 247 18.66 5.11 36.52
CA GLU A 247 19.03 6.50 36.86
C GLU A 247 18.24 7.02 38.06
N ILE A 248 16.92 6.80 38.10
CA ILE A 248 16.08 7.18 39.25
C ILE A 248 16.54 6.47 40.53
N LEU A 249 16.83 5.17 40.48
CA LEU A 249 17.34 4.41 41.63
C LEU A 249 18.67 4.96 42.12
N MET A 250 19.58 5.31 41.21
CA MET A 250 20.87 5.88 41.57
C MET A 250 20.74 7.29 42.17
N ILE A 251 19.86 8.14 41.62
CA ILE A 251 19.58 9.47 42.19
C ILE A 251 18.99 9.34 43.60
N ILE A 252 17.99 8.47 43.79
CA ILE A 252 17.40 8.23 45.10
C ILE A 252 18.45 7.67 46.07
N GLY A 253 19.30 6.75 45.63
CA GLY A 253 20.37 6.17 46.46
C GLY A 253 21.37 7.22 46.95
N ILE A 254 21.82 8.11 46.06
CA ILE A 254 22.71 9.22 46.43
C ILE A 254 22.01 10.17 47.39
N MET A 255 20.74 10.52 47.13
CA MET A 255 19.98 11.42 48.00
C MET A 255 19.76 10.82 49.39
N VAL A 256 19.49 9.51 49.51
CA VAL A 256 19.34 8.85 50.81
C VAL A 256 20.66 8.86 51.59
N TYR A 257 21.79 8.69 50.92
CA TYR A 257 23.11 8.80 51.55
C TYR A 257 23.37 10.20 52.12
N VAL A 258 23.00 11.26 51.38
CA VAL A 258 23.24 12.66 51.81
C VAL A 258 22.18 13.14 52.80
N THR A 259 20.90 12.88 52.53
CA THR A 259 19.74 13.31 53.33
C THR A 259 18.62 12.25 53.30
N TRP A 260 18.63 11.33 54.27
CA TRP A 260 17.64 10.24 54.36
C TRP A 260 16.17 10.71 54.41
N GLN A 261 15.93 11.94 54.86
CA GLN A 261 14.59 12.54 54.97
C GLN A 261 13.89 12.71 53.61
N VAL A 262 14.64 12.77 52.50
CA VAL A 262 14.08 12.87 51.13
C VAL A 262 13.18 11.68 50.80
N LEU A 263 13.38 10.52 51.44
CA LEU A 263 12.56 9.34 51.25
C LEU A 263 11.09 9.56 51.64
N ILE A 264 10.82 10.42 52.62
CA ILE A 264 9.47 10.78 53.08
C ILE A 264 8.70 11.49 51.96
N VAL A 265 9.39 12.26 51.10
CA VAL A 265 8.79 12.97 49.95
C VAL A 265 8.79 12.09 48.70
N ALA A 266 9.86 11.31 48.50
CA ALA A 266 10.01 10.46 47.32
C ALA A 266 8.96 9.34 47.24
N VAL A 267 8.57 8.74 48.37
CA VAL A 267 7.58 7.64 48.40
C VAL A 267 6.18 8.12 47.97
N PRO A 268 5.59 9.18 48.55
CA PRO A 268 4.32 9.74 48.05
C PRO A 268 4.41 10.20 46.59
N GLY A 269 5.54 10.80 46.19
CA GLY A 269 5.78 11.20 44.81
C GLY A 269 5.71 10.03 43.84
N MET A 270 6.40 8.91 44.14
CA MET A 270 6.35 7.70 43.32
C MET A 270 4.95 7.08 43.24
N VAL A 271 4.19 7.07 44.35
CA VAL A 271 2.80 6.59 44.36
C VAL A 271 1.91 7.46 43.48
N ALA A 272 2.02 8.79 43.60
CA ALA A 272 1.27 9.72 42.76
C ALA A 272 1.64 9.57 41.27
N SER A 273 2.93 9.45 40.95
CA SER A 273 3.38 9.20 39.58
C SER A 273 2.85 7.87 39.03
N LYS A 274 2.80 6.80 39.84
CA LYS A 274 2.21 5.51 39.44
C LYS A 274 0.71 5.62 39.15
N TYR A 275 -0.02 6.39 39.97
CA TYR A 275 -1.45 6.64 39.75
C TYR A 275 -1.67 7.38 38.41
N VAL A 276 -0.97 8.49 38.18
CA VAL A 276 -1.08 9.26 36.92
C VAL A 276 -0.64 8.42 35.71
N GLN A 277 0.42 7.62 35.86
CA GLN A 277 0.91 6.73 34.80
C GLN A 277 -0.18 5.74 34.35
N GLY A 278 -0.94 5.16 35.29
CA GLY A 278 -2.02 4.21 34.98
C GLY A 278 -3.11 4.84 34.11
N TYR A 279 -3.57 6.04 34.46
CA TYR A 279 -4.56 6.77 33.68
C TYR A 279 -4.04 7.18 32.30
N TYR A 280 -2.82 7.74 32.24
CA TYR A 280 -2.22 8.16 30.98
C TYR A 280 -2.06 6.99 30.01
N GLN A 281 -1.57 5.83 30.48
CA GLN A 281 -1.37 4.66 29.62
C GLN A 281 -2.68 4.11 29.06
N ALA A 282 -3.76 4.11 29.84
CA ALA A 282 -5.08 3.67 29.36
C ALA A 282 -5.57 4.55 28.21
N SER A 283 -5.50 5.88 28.36
CA SER A 283 -5.92 6.82 27.33
C SER A 283 -5.02 6.79 26.10
N ALA A 284 -3.70 6.72 26.29
CA ALA A 284 -2.73 6.69 25.20
C ALA A 284 -2.90 5.44 24.31
N ARG A 285 -3.20 4.27 24.91
CA ARG A 285 -3.47 3.03 24.16
C ARG A 285 -4.66 3.18 23.22
N GLU A 286 -5.78 3.74 23.69
CA GLU A 286 -6.94 3.96 22.84
C GLU A 286 -6.67 4.95 21.71
N LEU A 287 -5.88 6.00 21.96
CA LEU A 287 -5.51 6.97 20.93
C LEU A 287 -4.66 6.36 19.81
N ILE A 288 -3.62 5.59 20.17
CA ILE A 288 -2.77 4.90 19.19
C ILE A 288 -3.59 3.88 18.38
N ARG A 289 -4.57 3.23 19.03
CA ARG A 289 -5.49 2.29 18.38
C ARG A 289 -6.31 2.97 17.29
N VAL A 290 -6.86 4.16 17.57
CA VAL A 290 -7.59 4.95 16.57
C VAL A 290 -6.67 5.32 15.42
N ASN A 291 -5.49 5.87 15.71
CA ASN A 291 -4.51 6.30 14.70
C ASN A 291 -4.07 5.16 13.76
N GLY A 292 -3.84 3.95 14.31
CA GLY A 292 -3.50 2.78 13.52
C GLY A 292 -4.62 2.37 12.55
N THR A 293 -5.87 2.39 13.01
CA THR A 293 -7.03 1.98 12.20
C THR A 293 -7.38 2.97 11.08
N THR A 294 -7.14 4.28 11.26
CA THR A 294 -7.43 5.29 10.24
C THR A 294 -6.37 5.37 9.14
N LYS A 295 -5.13 4.92 9.39
CA LYS A 295 -4.03 5.00 8.40
C LYS A 295 -4.23 4.06 7.20
N ALA A 296 -4.72 2.84 7.43
CA ALA A 296 -4.83 1.82 6.38
C ALA A 296 -5.85 2.17 5.26
N PRO A 297 -7.07 2.66 5.55
CA PRO A 297 -8.02 3.09 4.52
C PRO A 297 -7.49 4.23 3.64
N VAL A 298 -6.76 5.18 4.22
CA VAL A 298 -6.17 6.31 3.49
C VAL A 298 -5.10 5.83 2.51
N MET A 299 -4.24 4.89 2.95
CA MET A 299 -3.23 4.28 2.07
C MET A 299 -3.86 3.45 0.95
N ASN A 300 -4.95 2.72 1.24
CA ASN A 300 -5.69 1.99 0.20
C ASN A 300 -6.26 2.95 -0.85
N PHE A 301 -6.90 4.04 -0.42
CA PHE A 301 -7.43 5.06 -1.33
C PHE A 301 -6.33 5.70 -2.19
N ALA A 302 -5.18 6.00 -1.60
CA ALA A 302 -4.02 6.52 -2.34
C ALA A 302 -3.47 5.49 -3.36
N ALA A 303 -3.42 4.21 -2.97
CA ALA A 303 -3.00 3.13 -3.86
C ALA A 303 -3.95 2.95 -5.05
N GLU A 304 -5.26 2.91 -4.81
CA GLU A 304 -6.28 2.84 -5.88
C GLU A 304 -6.19 4.03 -6.84
N THR A 305 -6.02 5.25 -6.28
CA THR A 305 -5.90 6.47 -7.08
C THR A 305 -4.63 6.47 -7.94
N SER A 306 -3.49 6.07 -7.37
CA SER A 306 -2.21 6.00 -8.09
C SER A 306 -2.21 4.93 -9.18
N LEU A 307 -2.77 3.74 -8.92
CA LEU A 307 -2.91 2.69 -9.94
C LEU A 307 -3.81 3.17 -11.09
N GLY A 308 -4.95 3.80 -10.76
CA GLY A 308 -5.87 4.39 -11.71
C GLY A 308 -5.23 5.49 -12.58
N LEU A 309 -4.41 6.35 -11.97
CA LEU A 309 -3.63 7.38 -12.66
C LEU A 309 -2.59 6.78 -13.62
N VAL A 310 -1.83 5.77 -13.19
CA VAL A 310 -0.81 5.13 -14.03
C VAL A 310 -1.44 4.41 -15.22
N THR A 311 -2.56 3.69 -15.02
CA THR A 311 -3.30 3.08 -16.14
C THR A 311 -3.81 4.12 -17.13
N ARG A 312 -4.28 5.27 -16.62
CA ARG A 312 -4.81 6.34 -17.47
C ARG A 312 -3.68 7.07 -18.21
N ILE A 313 -2.56 7.40 -17.55
CA ILE A 313 -1.40 8.05 -18.17
C ILE A 313 -0.73 7.12 -19.19
N LYS A 314 -0.61 5.81 -18.93
CA LYS A 314 -0.12 4.85 -19.94
C LYS A 314 -0.99 4.85 -21.19
N GLN A 315 -2.32 4.95 -21.04
CA GLN A 315 -3.22 5.11 -22.17
C GLN A 315 -2.97 6.39 -22.97
N PHE A 316 -2.61 7.51 -22.31
CA PHE A 316 -2.31 8.78 -22.98
C PHE A 316 -0.90 8.85 -23.59
N ILE A 317 0.11 8.19 -23.01
CA ILE A 317 1.49 8.15 -23.55
C ILE A 317 1.58 7.32 -24.84
N GLN A 318 0.70 6.32 -25.01
CA GLN A 318 0.65 5.50 -26.23
C GLN A 318 -0.18 6.12 -27.36
N LEU A 319 -0.54 7.41 -27.25
CA LEU A 319 -1.21 8.11 -28.35
C LEU A 319 -0.23 8.35 -29.50
N PRO A 320 -0.61 8.07 -30.75
CA PRO A 320 0.25 8.33 -31.91
C PRO A 320 0.48 9.84 -32.10
N GLU A 321 1.73 10.23 -32.35
CA GLU A 321 2.18 11.63 -32.50
C GLU A 321 1.86 12.20 -33.90
N GLU A 322 1.49 13.48 -34.00
CA GLU A 322 1.19 14.15 -35.28
C GLU A 322 2.44 14.66 -36.01
N THR A 323 2.35 14.87 -37.32
CA THR A 323 3.45 15.26 -38.23
C THR A 323 4.02 16.65 -37.90
N PRO A 324 5.35 16.90 -38.03
CA PRO A 324 5.98 18.17 -37.65
C PRO A 324 5.47 19.38 -38.44
N ALA A 325 5.34 20.51 -37.74
CA ALA A 325 4.66 21.72 -38.23
C ALA A 325 5.41 22.48 -39.35
N ILE A 326 6.71 22.27 -39.53
CA ILE A 326 7.54 22.98 -40.54
C ILE A 326 8.39 21.95 -41.28
N VAL A 327 8.31 21.96 -42.62
CA VAL A 327 9.13 21.13 -43.52
C VAL A 327 10.03 22.07 -44.33
N GLU A 328 11.32 22.15 -43.97
CA GLU A 328 12.25 23.17 -44.49
C GLU A 328 12.52 23.08 -46.00
N ASP A 329 12.35 21.91 -46.63
CA ASP A 329 12.73 21.68 -48.03
C ASP A 329 11.59 21.95 -49.06
N ASN A 330 10.37 22.29 -48.64
CA ASN A 330 9.22 22.37 -49.55
C ASN A 330 8.36 23.63 -49.37
N TRP A 331 8.99 24.80 -49.32
CA TRP A 331 8.30 26.08 -49.17
C TRP A 331 7.66 26.57 -50.48
N PRO A 332 6.37 26.94 -50.48
CA PRO A 332 5.76 27.56 -51.65
C PRO A 332 6.30 28.99 -51.86
N PRO A 333 6.43 29.46 -53.12
CA PRO A 333 6.93 30.79 -53.43
C PRO A 333 5.95 31.90 -53.00
N PHE A 334 6.47 33.11 -52.80
CA PHE A 334 5.76 34.27 -52.24
C PHE A 334 4.51 34.73 -53.03
N SER A 335 4.38 34.33 -54.29
CA SER A 335 3.24 34.66 -55.17
C SER A 335 2.11 33.64 -55.13
N TRP A 336 2.17 32.65 -54.23
CA TRP A 336 1.11 31.66 -54.03
C TRP A 336 0.10 32.13 -52.96
N PRO A 337 -1.21 31.87 -53.13
CA PRO A 337 -1.87 31.31 -54.31
C PRO A 337 -2.23 32.41 -55.33
N SER A 338 -1.71 32.30 -56.56
CA SER A 338 -1.95 33.28 -57.63
C SER A 338 -3.27 33.06 -58.38
N LYS A 339 -3.85 31.86 -58.32
CA LYS A 339 -5.21 31.53 -58.79
C LYS A 339 -5.87 30.55 -57.81
N GLY A 340 -7.15 30.75 -57.50
CA GLY A 340 -7.94 29.91 -56.58
C GLY A 340 -8.38 28.57 -57.16
N ARG A 341 -7.45 27.82 -57.77
CA ARG A 341 -7.72 26.51 -58.35
C ARG A 341 -7.34 25.41 -57.35
N ILE A 342 -8.33 24.66 -56.90
CA ILE A 342 -8.13 23.49 -56.01
C ILE A 342 -8.33 22.24 -56.86
N ASP A 343 -7.30 21.40 -56.93
CA ASP A 343 -7.32 20.14 -57.65
C ASP A 343 -7.15 19.00 -56.64
N LEU A 344 -8.23 18.22 -56.46
CA LEU A 344 -8.24 17.07 -55.56
C LEU A 344 -8.05 15.81 -56.38
N GLN A 345 -6.83 15.25 -56.34
CA GLN A 345 -6.46 14.05 -57.07
C GLN A 345 -6.38 12.86 -56.10
N ALA A 346 -7.23 11.86 -56.31
CA ALA A 346 -7.28 10.64 -55.50
C ALA A 346 -7.28 10.90 -53.98
N LEU A 347 -7.98 11.95 -53.54
CA LEU A 347 -7.99 12.36 -52.14
C LEU A 347 -8.78 11.34 -51.31
N GLU A 348 -8.12 10.84 -50.29
CA GLU A 348 -8.54 9.68 -49.51
C GLU A 348 -8.45 10.01 -48.01
N ILE A 349 -9.56 10.45 -47.42
CA ILE A 349 -9.62 10.86 -46.00
C ILE A 349 -10.24 9.76 -45.15
N ARG A 350 -9.62 9.45 -44.01
CA ARG A 350 -10.02 8.40 -43.08
C ARG A 350 -9.74 8.85 -41.65
N TYR A 351 -10.72 8.68 -40.76
CA TYR A 351 -10.64 9.09 -39.35
C TYR A 351 -9.83 8.13 -38.46
N ARG A 352 -9.59 6.90 -38.90
CA ARG A 352 -8.72 5.92 -38.23
C ARG A 352 -7.85 5.20 -39.27
N PRO A 353 -6.61 4.80 -38.93
CA PRO A 353 -5.68 4.18 -39.87
C PRO A 353 -6.24 2.92 -40.54
N ASN A 354 -7.04 2.14 -39.81
CA ASN A 354 -7.64 0.87 -40.27
C ASN A 354 -9.13 0.97 -40.64
N ALA A 355 -9.70 2.18 -40.71
CA ALA A 355 -11.11 2.36 -41.07
C ALA A 355 -11.27 2.62 -42.57
N SER A 356 -12.44 2.24 -43.09
CA SER A 356 -12.83 2.52 -44.47
C SER A 356 -12.82 4.02 -44.74
N LEU A 357 -12.30 4.38 -45.92
CA LEU A 357 -12.21 5.75 -46.40
C LEU A 357 -13.57 6.45 -46.27
N VAL A 358 -13.56 7.58 -45.57
CA VAL A 358 -14.75 8.39 -45.29
C VAL A 358 -15.07 9.25 -46.50
N LEU A 359 -14.02 9.77 -47.14
CA LEU A 359 -14.11 10.51 -48.39
C LEU A 359 -13.09 9.90 -49.34
N LYS A 360 -13.56 9.44 -50.51
CA LYS A 360 -12.71 8.99 -51.60
C LYS A 360 -13.13 9.72 -52.86
N ILE A 361 -12.35 10.71 -53.25
CA ILE A 361 -12.59 11.54 -54.42
C ILE A 361 -11.53 11.19 -55.46
N THR A 362 -11.95 10.56 -56.55
CA THR A 362 -11.02 10.11 -57.59
C THR A 362 -10.46 11.29 -58.39
N LEU A 363 -11.32 12.25 -58.73
CA LEU A 363 -10.94 13.51 -59.37
C LEU A 363 -12.09 14.52 -59.18
N PHE A 364 -11.78 15.66 -58.57
CA PHE A 364 -12.74 16.75 -58.41
C PHE A 364 -12.03 18.08 -58.60
N LEU A 365 -12.44 18.81 -59.63
CA LEU A 365 -11.89 20.11 -59.96
C LEU A 365 -12.90 21.19 -59.57
N MET A 366 -12.53 22.03 -58.60
CA MET A 366 -13.33 23.18 -58.23
C MET A 366 -12.57 24.45 -58.58
N ILE A 367 -13.12 25.21 -59.52
CA ILE A 367 -12.59 26.53 -59.88
C ILE A 367 -13.40 27.54 -59.10
N ILE A 368 -12.80 28.06 -58.03
CA ILE A 368 -13.35 29.22 -57.35
C ILE A 368 -12.83 30.42 -58.13
N SER A 369 -13.71 31.07 -58.91
CA SER A 369 -13.37 32.38 -59.46
C SER A 369 -13.33 33.36 -58.29
N LEU A 370 -12.13 33.82 -57.95
CA LEU A 370 -11.93 34.95 -57.06
C LEU A 370 -12.44 36.24 -57.71
#